data_AF-A0AAV2I6C2-F1
#
_entry.id   AF-A0AAV2I6C2-F1
#
_cell.length_a   1.000
_cell.length_b   1.000
_cell.length_c   1.000
_cell.angle_alpha   90.00
_cell.angle_beta   90.00
_cell.angle_gamma   90.00
#
_symmetry.space_group_name_H-M   'P 1'
#
loop_
_entity.id
_entity.type
_entity.pdbx_description
1 polymer ?
#
loop_
_entity_poly.entity_id
_entity_poly.type
_entity_poly.pdbx_seq_one_letter_code
_entity_poly.pdbx_strand_id
1 'polypeptide(L)'
;SPCPTGFTGEKCEMICHCQNEACDVNGHCTDGSSCTTGWFGAACQYRNFAQGLNELLTDNEDSTCYKSDDKSIEAKLSRPLHFSWIRL
;
A
#
# COMPACT_ATOMS: atom_id res chain seq x y z
N SER A 1 -0.70 -24.56 -10.45
CA SER A 1 0.64 -24.20 -10.93
C SER A 1 1.19 -23.07 -10.08
N PRO A 2 2.51 -23.00 -9.80
CA PRO A 2 3.08 -21.84 -9.13
C PRO A 2 2.92 -20.59 -10.01
N CYS A 3 2.74 -19.43 -9.38
CA CYS A 3 2.62 -18.15 -10.07
C CYS A 3 3.93 -17.72 -10.74
N PRO A 4 3.86 -16.89 -11.80
CA PRO A 4 5.03 -16.20 -12.31
C PRO A 4 5.73 -15.39 -11.20
N THR A 5 7.05 -15.22 -11.32
CA THR A 5 7.81 -14.38 -10.39
C THR A 5 7.16 -13.00 -10.25
N GLY A 6 7.03 -12.53 -9.01
CA GLY A 6 6.39 -11.25 -8.70
C GLY A 6 4.86 -11.28 -8.63
N PHE A 7 4.21 -12.43 -8.82
CA PHE A 7 2.76 -12.58 -8.70
C PHE A 7 2.35 -13.60 -7.64
N THR A 8 1.19 -13.39 -7.03
CA THR A 8 0.64 -14.19 -5.92
C THR A 8 -0.89 -14.26 -5.98
N GLY A 9 -1.51 -15.05 -5.11
CA GLY A 9 -2.95 -15.34 -5.11
C GLY A 9 -3.33 -16.59 -5.92
N GLU A 10 -4.55 -17.08 -5.74
CA GLU A 10 -5.02 -18.33 -6.36
C GLU A 10 -4.98 -18.31 -7.90
N LYS A 11 -5.10 -17.11 -8.50
CA LYS A 11 -5.10 -16.89 -9.94
C LYS A 11 -3.93 -16.03 -10.40
N CYS A 12 -2.93 -15.81 -9.54
CA CYS A 12 -1.79 -14.94 -9.81
C CYS A 12 -2.22 -13.50 -10.16
N GLU A 13 -3.28 -13.03 -9.51
CA GLU A 13 -3.91 -11.73 -9.77
C GLU A 13 -3.34 -10.60 -8.91
N MET A 14 -2.55 -10.93 -7.88
CA MET A 14 -1.92 -9.98 -6.98
C MET A 14 -0.44 -9.84 -7.30
N ILE A 15 0.09 -8.62 -7.23
CA ILE A 15 1.52 -8.34 -7.41
C ILE A 15 2.21 -8.44 -6.04
N CYS A 16 3.40 -9.04 -6.00
CA CYS A 16 4.26 -9.06 -4.83
C CYS A 16 4.91 -7.68 -4.64
N HIS A 17 4.68 -7.08 -3.47
CA HIS A 17 5.24 -5.78 -3.11
C HIS A 17 6.30 -5.84 -2.00
N CYS A 18 6.83 -7.03 -1.74
CA CYS A 18 7.97 -7.24 -0.85
C CYS A 18 9.29 -6.90 -1.53
N GLN A 19 10.30 -6.53 -0.75
CA GLN A 19 11.65 -6.30 -1.27
C GLN A 19 12.18 -7.56 -1.97
N ASN A 20 12.88 -7.36 -3.09
CA ASN A 20 13.41 -8.44 -3.93
C ASN A 20 12.36 -9.43 -4.48
N GLU A 21 11.08 -9.04 -4.50
CA GLU A 21 9.97 -9.90 -4.96
C GLU A 21 9.84 -11.20 -4.16
N ALA A 22 10.34 -11.21 -2.92
CA ALA A 22 10.35 -12.36 -2.02
C ALA A 22 9.01 -12.51 -1.29
N CYS A 23 8.01 -13.08 -1.98
CA CYS A 23 6.69 -13.38 -1.41
C CYS A 23 6.39 -14.89 -1.40
N ASP A 24 5.61 -15.33 -0.42
CA ASP A 24 4.95 -16.63 -0.44
C ASP A 24 3.75 -16.67 -1.40
N VAL A 25 3.11 -17.83 -1.50
CA VAL A 25 1.92 -18.05 -2.35
C VAL A 25 0.69 -17.24 -1.93
N ASN A 26 0.70 -16.68 -0.71
CA ASN A 26 -0.35 -15.81 -0.17
C ASN A 26 0.01 -14.32 -0.27
N GLY A 27 1.25 -14.00 -0.68
CA GLY A 27 1.76 -12.64 -0.81
C GLY A 27 2.51 -12.13 0.41
N HIS A 28 2.70 -12.95 1.46
CA HIS A 28 3.47 -12.55 2.62
C HIS A 28 4.96 -12.50 2.30
N CYS A 29 5.64 -11.47 2.80
CA CYS A 29 7.08 -11.34 2.64
C CYS A 29 7.82 -12.48 3.34
N THR A 30 8.71 -13.16 2.62
CA THR A 30 9.56 -14.23 3.16
C THR A 30 10.90 -13.66 3.61
N ASP A 31 11.66 -14.45 4.37
CA ASP A 31 13.07 -14.19 4.70
C ASP A 31 13.33 -12.88 5.45
N GLY A 32 12.33 -12.40 6.21
CA GLY A 32 12.40 -11.13 6.93
C GLY A 32 12.43 -9.90 6.00
N SER A 33 12.12 -10.08 4.71
CA SER A 33 11.94 -8.96 3.80
C SER A 33 10.77 -8.07 4.23
N SER A 34 10.90 -6.77 3.98
CA SER A 34 9.88 -5.78 4.29
C SER A 34 9.16 -5.34 3.02
N CYS A 35 8.07 -4.58 3.19
CA CYS A 35 7.39 -3.96 2.07
C CYS A 35 8.30 -2.98 1.35
N THR A 36 8.15 -2.92 0.03
CA THR A 36 8.69 -1.83 -0.78
C THR A 36 8.08 -0.50 -0.33
N THR A 37 8.83 0.60 -0.51
CA THR A 37 8.41 1.93 -0.07
C THR A 37 7.01 2.28 -0.58
N GLY A 38 6.14 2.68 0.35
CA GLY A 38 4.75 3.05 0.06
C GLY A 38 3.78 1.89 0.02
N TRP A 39 4.22 0.67 0.32
CA TRP A 39 3.35 -0.49 0.53
C TRP A 39 3.37 -0.92 1.99
N PHE A 40 2.24 -1.44 2.47
CA PHE A 40 2.04 -1.86 3.85
C PHE A 40 0.92 -2.91 3.97
N GLY A 41 0.69 -3.39 5.20
CA GLY A 41 -0.20 -4.50 5.49
C GLY A 41 0.59 -5.81 5.64
N ALA A 42 -0.08 -6.85 6.15
CA ALA A 42 0.57 -8.14 6.44
C ALA A 42 1.25 -8.78 5.22
N ALA A 43 0.72 -8.54 4.02
CA ALA A 43 1.21 -9.04 2.74
C ALA A 43 1.65 -7.90 1.79
N CYS A 44 1.92 -6.70 2.34
CA CYS A 44 2.22 -5.51 1.53
C CYS A 44 1.16 -5.20 0.47
N GLN A 45 -0.09 -5.57 0.72
CA GLN A 45 -1.19 -5.51 -0.23
C GLN A 45 -1.84 -4.12 -0.32
N TYR A 46 -1.51 -3.22 0.61
CA TYR A 46 -2.07 -1.87 0.66
C TYR A 46 -1.02 -0.86 0.24
N ARG A 47 -1.39 0.07 -0.62
CA ARG A 47 -0.52 1.16 -1.05
C ARG A 47 -0.90 2.45 -0.36
N ASN A 48 0.08 3.10 0.27
CA ASN A 48 -0.05 4.46 0.75
C ASN A 48 0.10 5.40 -0.46
N PHE A 49 -1.04 5.77 -1.05
CA PHE A 49 -1.08 6.76 -2.13
C PHE A 49 -1.01 8.20 -1.63
N ALA A 50 -1.20 8.41 -0.33
CA ALA A 50 -1.01 9.71 0.27
C ALA A 50 0.47 10.09 0.32
N GLN A 51 1.39 9.13 0.32
CA GLN A 51 2.83 9.38 0.22
C GLN A 51 3.17 10.16 -1.07
N GLY A 52 3.25 11.48 -0.97
CA GLY A 52 3.40 12.43 -2.09
C GLY A 52 2.23 13.40 -2.30
N LEU A 53 1.18 13.32 -1.48
CA LEU A 53 0.12 14.32 -1.34
C LEU A 53 0.45 15.29 -0.19
N ASN A 54 -0.47 16.23 0.09
CA ASN A 54 -0.34 17.23 1.16
C ASN A 54 0.06 16.58 2.49
N GLU A 55 0.99 17.21 3.23
CA GLU A 55 1.54 16.72 4.50
C GLU A 55 0.47 16.28 5.50
N LEU A 56 -0.69 16.94 5.47
CA LEU A 56 -1.88 16.63 6.27
C LEU A 56 -2.31 15.16 6.21
N LEU A 57 -2.17 14.48 5.07
CA LEU A 57 -2.64 13.11 4.88
C LEU A 57 -1.52 12.07 5.02
N THR A 58 -0.35 12.50 5.50
CA THR A 58 0.88 11.71 5.39
C THR A 58 1.68 11.58 6.69
N ASP A 59 1.20 12.12 7.80
CA ASP A 59 1.91 12.08 9.08
C ASP A 59 2.09 10.64 9.61
N ASN A 60 1.20 9.72 9.21
CA ASN A 60 1.27 8.28 9.52
C ASN A 60 1.52 8.02 11.02
N GLU A 61 0.99 8.91 11.87
CA GLU A 61 1.24 8.96 13.30
C GLU A 61 -0.07 8.75 14.07
N ASP A 62 -0.36 7.49 14.37
CA ASP A 62 -1.61 7.06 15.02
C ASP A 62 -1.79 7.63 16.44
N SER A 63 -0.73 8.13 17.08
CA SER A 63 -0.81 8.72 18.41
C SER A 63 -1.28 10.18 18.42
N THR A 64 -1.38 10.81 17.25
CA THR A 64 -1.80 12.21 17.12
C THR A 64 -3.04 12.34 16.24
N CYS A 65 -3.74 13.45 16.37
CA CYS A 65 -4.82 13.80 15.47
C CYS A 65 -4.59 15.21 14.94
N TYR A 66 -4.64 15.38 13.62
CA TYR A 66 -4.64 16.71 13.03
C TYR A 66 -5.91 17.45 13.43
N LYS A 67 -5.74 18.63 14.04
CA LYS A 67 -6.85 19.52 14.40
C LYS A 67 -6.99 20.58 13.32
N SER A 68 -8.05 20.47 12.51
CA SER A 68 -8.45 21.51 11.57
C SER A 68 -9.79 22.12 11.97
N ASP A 69 -9.96 23.40 11.67
CA ASP A 69 -11.29 24.01 11.61
C ASP A 69 -12.00 23.65 10.28
N ASP A 70 -11.27 23.12 9.30
CA ASP A 70 -11.81 22.67 8.02
C ASP A 70 -12.65 21.40 8.18
N LYS A 71 -13.80 21.38 7.50
CA LYS A 71 -14.72 20.23 7.48
C LYS A 71 -14.49 19.28 6.31
N SER A 72 -13.56 19.61 5.42
CA SER A 72 -13.31 18.85 4.20
C SER A 72 -11.84 18.95 3.81
N ILE A 73 -11.33 17.87 3.24
CA ILE A 73 -10.01 17.78 2.64
C ILE A 73 -10.17 17.51 1.14
N GLU A 74 -9.38 18.16 0.30
CA GLU A 74 -9.29 17.86 -1.12
C GLU A 74 -7.93 17.26 -1.43
N ALA A 75 -7.93 16.09 -2.07
CA ALA A 75 -6.72 15.39 -2.47
C ALA A 75 -6.77 15.11 -3.97
N LYS A 76 -5.82 15.69 -4.71
CA LYS A 76 -5.71 15.50 -6.16
C LYS A 76 -4.55 14.57 -6.48
N LEU A 77 -4.88 13.40 -7.01
CA LEU A 77 -3.90 12.43 -7.47
C LEU A 77 -3.22 12.93 -8.75
N SER A 78 -1.89 12.84 -8.81
CA SER A 78 -1.10 13.23 -9.98
C SER A 78 -1.24 12.28 -11.16
N ARG A 79 -1.73 11.05 -10.92
CA ARG A 79 -1.98 10.02 -11.94
C ARG A 79 -3.23 9.22 -11.64
N PRO A 80 -3.91 8.66 -12.66
CA PRO A 80 -5.01 7.73 -12.47
C PRO A 80 -4.58 6.51 -11.67
N LEU A 81 -5.43 6.08 -10.75
CA LEU A 81 -5.23 4.88 -9.94
C LEU A 81 -6.39 3.92 -10.15
N HIS A 82 -6.07 2.65 -10.39
CA HIS A 82 -7.04 1.57 -10.39
C HIS A 82 -7.13 0.99 -8.98
N PHE A 83 -8.29 1.11 -8.35
CA PHE A 83 -8.58 0.54 -7.05
C PHE A 83 -10.07 0.19 -6.95
N SER A 84 -10.39 -0.83 -6.14
CA SER A 84 -11.78 -1.19 -5.81
C SER A 84 -12.27 -0.53 -4.53
N TRP A 85 -11.35 -0.11 -3.66
CA TRP A 85 -11.64 0.59 -2.41
C TRP A 85 -10.48 1.52 -2.03
N ILE A 86 -10.78 2.52 -1.22
CA ILE A 86 -9.81 3.45 -0.62
C ILE A 86 -10.14 3.61 0.86
N ARG A 87 -9.12 3.73 1.70
CA ARG A 87 -9.26 4.12 3.12
C ARG A 87 -8.52 5.43 3.30
N LEU A 88 -9.22 6.39 3.90
CA LEU A 88 -8.72 7.71 4.30
C LEU A 88 -8.78 7.80 5.81
#